data_AF-A0A9E2RZB8-F1
#
_entry.id   AF-A0A9E2RZB8-F1
#
_cell.length_a   1.000
_cell.length_b   1.000
_cell.length_c   1.000
_cell.angle_alpha   90.00
_cell.angle_beta   90.00
_cell.angle_gamma   90.00
#
_symmetry.space_group_name_H-M   'P 1'
#
loop_
_entity.id
_entity.type
_entity.pdbx_description
1 polymer ?
#
loop_
_entity_poly.entity_id
_entity_poly.type
_entity_poly.pdbx_seq_one_letter_code
_entity_poly.pdbx_strand_id
1 'polypeptide(L)'
;MTTSTMTTRLHDVISRREVLLRAVPALSALTVVVSALWGRVALYADGSNYLYWILRRRTFYWSSYEHFLSRSESQVLTQAPVRLALALHLYPLPWLTALYGVGLFVLPNALWMTAIYRQREAPRFWFFAALYALTLCTQFYAVSESLVTYGLVALVASLLMDGREARPSTAWVVSGLSALLIASYEITLVMAPLLGFILLGWWWRSGMLRTRWTLLSPVVLSLALLFSGTVLSFVTIRSHAESAGPSSALSLHFLSLGGGAVVVGCLVIVAVTTSLYASGTMRRSALLVAGLGVIVLVDPGFWEPPNVAYYARVDVGLMIALALALAAPKLLRRGGADDLNARAPLGSSVLASALVVLLTVSFAANAAGFGAWNRSLQRIVTTHHGVLPFFSGLGKSVHQFYRYGWFWTTPEQSLLDQTARHQAVVNNPSNSQNFEIVPGTPSSYLSPRYFSSS
;
A
#
# COMPACT_ATOMS: atom_id res chain seq x y z
N MET A 1 -35.41 39.20 14.67
CA MET A 1 -34.60 39.19 13.43
C MET A 1 -33.12 38.81 13.63
N THR A 2 -32.63 38.56 14.85
CA THR A 2 -31.20 38.29 15.13
C THR A 2 -30.80 36.81 15.20
N THR A 3 -31.75 35.88 15.36
CA THR A 3 -31.49 34.44 15.44
C THR A 3 -31.21 33.79 14.07
N SER A 4 -31.84 34.30 13.00
CA SER A 4 -31.65 33.79 11.64
C SER A 4 -30.23 34.05 11.11
N THR A 5 -29.66 35.22 11.35
CA THR A 5 -28.30 35.57 10.89
C THR A 5 -27.20 34.79 11.62
N MET A 6 -27.41 34.41 12.87
CA MET A 6 -26.44 33.64 13.65
C MET A 6 -26.39 32.17 13.23
N THR A 7 -27.54 31.54 12.92
CA THR A 7 -27.59 30.16 12.44
C THR A 7 -26.99 30.00 11.05
N THR A 8 -27.22 30.97 10.14
CA THR A 8 -26.60 30.95 8.81
C THR A 8 -25.07 31.04 8.88
N ARG A 9 -24.52 31.94 9.69
CA ARG A 9 -23.06 32.07 9.87
C ARG A 9 -22.42 30.80 10.44
N LEU A 10 -23.08 30.16 11.41
CA LEU A 10 -22.55 28.94 12.01
C LEU A 10 -22.53 27.77 11.02
N HIS A 11 -23.58 27.66 10.19
CA HIS A 11 -23.66 26.65 9.13
C HIS A 11 -22.55 26.84 8.07
N ASP A 12 -22.28 28.08 7.68
CA ASP A 12 -21.21 28.42 6.72
C ASP A 12 -19.81 28.11 7.24
N VAL A 13 -19.56 28.36 8.53
CA VAL A 13 -18.26 28.01 9.14
C VAL A 13 -18.07 26.50 9.20
N ILE A 14 -19.12 25.74 9.54
CA ILE A 14 -19.06 24.28 9.60
C ILE A 14 -18.85 23.68 8.21
N SER A 15 -19.56 24.18 7.20
CA SER A 15 -19.44 23.67 5.82
C SER A 15 -18.04 23.91 5.24
N ARG A 16 -17.46 25.10 5.44
CA ARG A 16 -16.09 25.41 5.00
C ARG A 16 -15.05 24.51 5.65
N ARG A 17 -15.18 24.24 6.96
CA ARG A 17 -14.26 23.35 7.69
C ARG A 17 -14.32 21.92 7.17
N GLU A 18 -15.52 21.42 6.89
CA GLU A 18 -15.70 20.07 6.37
C GLU A 18 -15.07 19.89 4.99
N VAL A 19 -15.19 20.89 4.11
CA VAL A 19 -14.52 20.91 2.81
C VAL A 19 -13.00 20.81 2.96
N LEU A 20 -12.41 21.58 3.88
CA LEU A 20 -10.96 21.55 4.13
C LEU A 20 -10.50 20.19 4.67
N LEU A 21 -11.21 19.62 5.64
CA LEU A 21 -10.86 18.31 6.19
C LEU A 21 -10.97 17.21 5.12
N ARG A 22 -11.96 17.28 4.23
CA ARG A 22 -12.12 16.31 3.14
C ARG A 22 -11.01 16.37 2.08
N ALA A 23 -10.29 17.48 1.98
CA ALA A 23 -9.12 17.59 1.12
C ALA A 23 -7.88 16.85 1.68
N VAL A 24 -7.84 16.59 3.00
CA VAL A 24 -6.67 16.04 3.69
C VAL A 24 -6.20 14.70 3.09
N PRO A 25 -7.05 13.68 2.86
CA PRO A 25 -6.58 12.42 2.29
C PRO A 25 -5.97 12.58 0.89
N ALA A 26 -6.54 13.43 0.05
CA ALA A 26 -6.04 13.68 -1.30
C ALA A 26 -4.70 14.40 -1.30
N LEU A 27 -4.55 15.46 -0.48
CA LEU A 27 -3.28 16.16 -0.30
C LEU A 27 -2.21 15.25 0.30
N SER A 28 -2.62 14.35 1.19
CA SER A 28 -1.73 13.37 1.81
C SER A 28 -1.22 12.34 0.79
N ALA A 29 -2.12 11.80 -0.04
CA ALA A 29 -1.75 10.91 -1.14
C ALA A 29 -0.79 11.57 -2.13
N LEU A 30 -1.02 12.85 -2.47
CA LEU A 30 -0.10 13.61 -3.30
C LEU A 30 1.26 13.79 -2.63
N THR A 31 1.28 14.14 -1.33
CA THR A 31 2.51 14.33 -0.55
C THR A 31 3.32 13.04 -0.49
N VAL A 32 2.67 11.90 -0.26
CA VAL A 32 3.27 10.57 -0.27
C VAL A 32 3.90 10.28 -1.63
N VAL A 33 3.16 10.45 -2.73
CA VAL A 33 3.67 10.19 -4.09
C VAL A 33 4.89 11.06 -4.38
N VAL A 34 4.79 12.37 -4.13
CA VAL A 34 5.89 13.32 -4.39
C VAL A 34 7.11 12.97 -3.55
N SER A 35 6.93 12.69 -2.25
CA SER A 35 8.03 12.33 -1.35
C SER A 35 8.67 11.02 -1.74
N ALA A 36 7.88 10.02 -2.14
CA ALA A 36 8.37 8.72 -2.58
C ALA A 36 9.21 8.81 -3.86
N LEU A 37 8.72 9.57 -4.86
CA LEU A 37 9.43 9.79 -6.12
C LEU A 37 10.72 10.57 -5.89
N TRP A 38 10.67 11.65 -5.10
CA TRP A 38 11.85 12.47 -4.79
C TRP A 38 12.90 11.69 -4.00
N GLY A 39 12.49 10.89 -3.02
CA GLY A 39 13.37 10.04 -2.23
C GLY A 39 13.91 8.83 -2.98
N ARG A 40 13.44 8.56 -4.21
CA ARG A 40 13.67 7.31 -4.96
C ARG A 40 13.30 6.06 -4.14
N VAL A 41 12.23 6.14 -3.34
CA VAL A 41 11.79 5.06 -2.42
C VAL A 41 11.51 3.75 -3.14
N ALA A 42 11.23 3.80 -4.45
CA ALA A 42 11.12 2.63 -5.32
C ALA A 42 12.37 1.71 -5.33
N LEU A 43 13.54 2.20 -4.90
CA LEU A 43 14.77 1.41 -4.80
C LEU A 43 15.01 0.79 -3.42
N TYR A 44 14.16 1.08 -2.44
CA TYR A 44 14.28 0.50 -1.11
C TYR A 44 14.09 -1.03 -1.19
N ALA A 45 14.74 -1.79 -0.30
CA ALA A 45 14.59 -3.25 -0.17
C ALA A 45 14.49 -3.96 -1.55
N ASP A 46 13.48 -4.82 -1.74
CA ASP A 46 13.24 -5.64 -2.93
C ASP A 46 13.06 -4.82 -4.23
N GLY A 47 12.75 -3.53 -4.13
CA GLY A 47 12.49 -2.67 -5.28
C GLY A 47 13.73 -2.49 -6.18
N SER A 48 14.93 -2.37 -5.60
CA SER A 48 16.17 -2.33 -6.39
C SER A 48 16.42 -3.65 -7.13
N ASN A 49 16.19 -4.78 -6.47
CA ASN A 49 16.32 -6.11 -7.09
C ASN A 49 15.32 -6.29 -8.25
N TYR A 50 14.07 -5.87 -8.09
CA TYR A 50 13.04 -6.00 -9.12
C TYR A 50 13.37 -5.13 -10.33
N LEU A 51 13.74 -3.87 -10.10
CA LEU A 51 14.14 -2.98 -11.19
C LEU A 51 15.37 -3.53 -11.91
N TYR A 52 16.40 -3.94 -11.17
CA TYR A 52 17.60 -4.57 -11.71
C TYR A 52 17.26 -5.79 -12.59
N TRP A 53 16.36 -6.65 -12.14
CA TRP A 53 15.92 -7.80 -12.92
C TRP A 53 15.21 -7.44 -14.21
N ILE A 54 14.28 -6.48 -14.17
CA ILE A 54 13.55 -6.02 -15.35
C ILE A 54 14.53 -5.46 -16.39
N LEU A 55 15.54 -4.72 -15.94
CA LEU A 55 16.58 -4.18 -16.81
C LEU A 55 17.46 -5.28 -17.41
N ARG A 56 17.87 -6.26 -16.59
CA ARG A 56 18.76 -7.36 -17.02
C ARG A 56 18.06 -8.35 -17.95
N ARG A 57 16.85 -8.80 -17.59
CA ARG A 57 16.12 -9.87 -18.32
C ARG A 57 15.13 -9.35 -19.35
N ARG A 58 14.78 -8.05 -19.31
CA ARG A 58 13.74 -7.46 -20.17
C ARG A 58 12.41 -8.21 -20.10
N THR A 59 12.10 -8.75 -18.93
CA THR A 59 10.83 -9.40 -18.61
C THR A 59 10.31 -8.83 -17.29
N PHE A 60 9.05 -9.09 -16.97
CA PHE A 60 8.58 -8.87 -15.60
C PHE A 60 9.38 -9.76 -14.65
N TYR A 61 9.68 -9.27 -13.46
CA TYR A 61 10.00 -10.12 -12.33
C TYR A 61 8.74 -10.91 -12.00
N TRP A 62 8.65 -12.09 -12.58
CA TRP A 62 7.92 -13.20 -12.03
C TRP A 62 8.93 -13.86 -11.09
N SER A 63 8.60 -13.97 -9.82
CA SER A 63 9.35 -14.84 -8.91
C SER A 63 9.63 -16.15 -9.64
N SER A 64 10.89 -16.38 -10.04
CA SER A 64 11.31 -17.63 -10.66
C SER A 64 11.27 -18.80 -9.67
N TYR A 65 10.96 -18.52 -8.40
CA TYR A 65 10.44 -19.52 -7.50
C TYR A 65 9.00 -19.81 -7.91
N GLU A 66 8.76 -21.03 -8.39
CA GLU A 66 7.45 -21.65 -8.65
C GLU A 66 6.48 -21.56 -7.44
N HIS A 67 6.92 -21.00 -6.32
CA HIS A 67 6.27 -21.01 -5.01
C HIS A 67 5.60 -19.69 -4.59
N PHE A 68 5.55 -18.63 -5.42
CA PHE A 68 4.89 -17.35 -5.06
C PHE A 68 3.80 -16.88 -6.04
N LEU A 69 2.92 -17.79 -6.43
CA LEU A 69 1.80 -17.48 -7.33
C LEU A 69 0.83 -16.44 -6.75
N SER A 70 0.74 -16.30 -5.42
CA SER A 70 -0.19 -15.36 -4.77
C SER A 70 0.16 -13.88 -4.93
N ARG A 71 1.30 -13.53 -5.55
CA ARG A 71 1.76 -12.13 -5.71
C ARG A 71 1.86 -11.68 -7.17
N SER A 72 1.60 -12.57 -8.11
CA SER A 72 1.98 -12.36 -9.51
C SER A 72 1.28 -11.16 -10.17
N GLU A 73 0.00 -10.95 -9.89
CA GLU A 73 -0.78 -9.89 -10.56
C GLU A 73 -0.37 -8.50 -10.06
N SER A 74 -0.17 -8.34 -8.75
CA SER A 74 0.24 -7.05 -8.18
C SER A 74 1.67 -6.69 -8.60
N GLN A 75 2.55 -7.68 -8.76
CA GLN A 75 3.88 -7.49 -9.34
C GLN A 75 3.82 -6.99 -10.78
N VAL A 76 3.00 -7.60 -11.64
CA VAL A 76 2.86 -7.16 -13.03
C VAL A 76 2.36 -5.72 -13.10
N LEU A 77 1.31 -5.39 -12.34
CA LEU A 77 0.73 -4.05 -12.34
C LEU A 77 1.73 -2.96 -11.96
N THR A 78 2.55 -3.23 -10.95
CA THR A 78 3.54 -2.27 -10.43
C THR A 78 4.76 -2.11 -11.35
N GLN A 79 5.10 -3.14 -12.11
CA GLN A 79 6.23 -3.15 -13.04
C GLN A 79 5.85 -2.70 -14.47
N ALA A 80 4.56 -2.72 -14.82
CA ALA A 80 4.07 -2.39 -16.16
C ALA A 80 4.57 -1.03 -16.69
N PRO A 81 4.63 0.07 -15.89
CA PRO A 81 5.15 1.35 -16.36
C PRO A 81 6.61 1.26 -16.85
N VAL A 82 7.46 0.51 -16.16
CA VAL A 82 8.88 0.31 -16.54
C VAL A 82 8.97 -0.51 -17.83
N ARG A 83 8.18 -1.58 -17.93
CA ARG A 83 8.15 -2.44 -19.12
C ARG A 83 7.68 -1.68 -20.36
N LEU A 84 6.66 -0.85 -20.23
CA LEU A 84 6.18 0.01 -21.30
C LEU A 84 7.27 1.01 -21.71
N ALA A 85 7.95 1.64 -20.75
CA ALA A 85 9.03 2.58 -21.04
C ALA A 85 10.20 1.92 -21.78
N LEU A 86 10.60 0.70 -21.40
CA LEU A 86 11.62 -0.07 -22.12
C LEU A 86 11.19 -0.44 -23.54
N ALA A 87 9.91 -0.77 -23.75
CA ALA A 87 9.35 -1.02 -25.07
C ALA A 87 9.32 0.25 -25.95
N LEU A 88 9.19 1.42 -25.33
CA LEU A 88 9.27 2.74 -25.96
C LEU A 88 10.70 3.29 -26.04
N HIS A 89 11.72 2.46 -25.78
CA HIS A 89 13.13 2.84 -25.82
C HIS A 89 13.54 3.97 -24.85
N LEU A 90 12.82 4.13 -23.73
CA LEU A 90 13.19 5.04 -22.65
C LEU A 90 14.17 4.33 -21.71
N TYR A 91 15.44 4.71 -21.77
CA TYR A 91 16.52 4.03 -21.05
C TYR A 91 17.17 4.75 -19.88
N PRO A 92 17.09 6.08 -19.69
CA PRO A 92 17.84 6.68 -18.60
C PRO A 92 17.26 6.23 -17.25
N LEU A 93 18.14 5.67 -16.43
CA LEU A 93 17.77 5.03 -15.17
C LEU A 93 16.99 5.92 -14.18
N PRO A 94 17.26 7.24 -14.07
CA PRO A 94 16.45 8.12 -13.23
C PRO A 94 14.97 8.10 -13.63
N TRP A 95 14.66 8.08 -14.93
CA TRP A 95 13.30 7.99 -15.45
C TRP A 95 12.69 6.62 -15.16
N LEU A 96 13.44 5.54 -15.36
CA LEU A 96 12.96 4.18 -15.08
C LEU A 96 12.68 3.98 -13.58
N THR A 97 13.51 4.56 -12.70
CA THR A 97 13.27 4.56 -11.25
C THR A 97 12.01 5.33 -10.90
N ALA A 98 11.81 6.51 -11.49
CA ALA A 98 10.61 7.32 -11.26
C ALA A 98 9.34 6.60 -11.76
N LEU A 99 9.38 6.02 -12.96
CA LEU A 99 8.28 5.24 -13.53
C LEU A 99 7.98 3.99 -12.70
N TYR A 100 9.00 3.33 -12.16
CA TYR A 100 8.79 2.24 -11.22
C TYR A 100 8.09 2.73 -9.95
N GLY A 101 8.51 3.88 -9.42
CA GLY A 101 7.83 4.55 -8.32
C GLY A 101 6.38 4.94 -8.63
N VAL A 102 6.05 5.28 -9.88
CA VAL A 102 4.65 5.51 -10.29
C VAL A 102 3.82 4.24 -10.09
N GLY A 103 4.31 3.09 -10.56
CA GLY A 103 3.63 1.82 -10.34
C GLY A 103 3.46 1.47 -8.86
N LEU A 104 4.50 1.71 -8.06
CA LEU A 104 4.52 1.36 -6.63
C LEU A 104 3.71 2.30 -5.74
N PHE A 105 3.62 3.59 -6.05
CA PHE A 105 3.01 4.59 -5.17
C PHE A 105 1.75 5.21 -5.76
N VAL A 106 1.70 5.51 -7.06
CA VAL A 106 0.53 6.18 -7.65
C VAL A 106 -0.66 5.23 -7.74
N LEU A 107 -0.45 3.99 -8.21
CA LEU A 107 -1.53 3.02 -8.36
C LEU A 107 -2.28 2.71 -7.04
N PRO A 108 -1.61 2.27 -5.95
CA PRO A 108 -2.33 1.98 -4.71
C PRO A 108 -2.98 3.23 -4.10
N ASN A 109 -2.33 4.40 -4.18
CA ASN A 109 -2.93 5.65 -3.71
C ASN A 109 -4.14 6.06 -4.55
N ALA A 110 -4.13 5.87 -5.87
CA ALA A 110 -5.27 6.13 -6.74
C ALA A 110 -6.46 5.22 -6.41
N LEU A 111 -6.21 3.93 -6.14
CA LEU A 111 -7.26 3.00 -5.70
C LEU A 111 -7.89 3.45 -4.38
N TRP A 112 -7.08 3.82 -3.39
CA TRP A 112 -7.55 4.36 -2.11
C TRP A 112 -8.32 5.67 -2.26
N MET A 113 -7.78 6.63 -3.02
CA MET A 113 -8.43 7.91 -3.25
C MET A 113 -9.74 7.75 -4.00
N THR A 114 -9.83 6.79 -4.94
CA THR A 114 -11.08 6.43 -5.59
C THR A 114 -12.09 5.88 -4.58
N ALA A 115 -11.67 4.96 -3.70
CA ALA A 115 -12.53 4.40 -2.66
C ALA A 115 -13.06 5.48 -1.70
N ILE A 116 -12.19 6.39 -1.24
CA ILE A 116 -12.52 7.50 -0.35
C ILE A 116 -13.44 8.51 -1.05
N TYR A 117 -13.10 8.92 -2.28
CA TYR A 117 -13.87 9.90 -3.05
C TYR A 117 -15.28 9.41 -3.36
N ARG A 118 -15.47 8.11 -3.60
CA ARG A 118 -16.80 7.52 -3.74
C ARG A 118 -17.66 7.70 -2.50
N GLN A 119 -17.04 7.78 -1.32
CA GLN A 119 -17.72 7.98 -0.04
C GLN A 119 -17.80 9.46 0.38
N ARG A 120 -17.43 10.43 -0.49
CA ARG A 120 -17.37 11.86 -0.16
C ARG A 120 -18.67 12.51 0.33
N GLU A 121 -19.81 11.87 0.14
CA GLU A 121 -21.10 12.39 0.63
C GLU A 121 -21.52 11.69 1.94
N ALA A 122 -20.88 10.57 2.30
CA ALA A 122 -21.25 9.74 3.44
C ALA A 122 -20.28 9.89 4.62
N PRO A 123 -20.73 9.66 5.87
CA PRO A 123 -19.84 9.61 7.04
C PRO A 123 -18.75 8.52 6.93
N ARG A 124 -18.98 7.51 6.08
CA ARG A 124 -17.99 6.47 5.72
C ARG A 124 -16.72 7.00 5.10
N PHE A 125 -16.73 8.23 4.55
CA PHE A 125 -15.50 8.92 4.12
C PHE A 125 -14.40 8.82 5.18
N TRP A 126 -14.74 9.11 6.44
CA TRP A 126 -13.78 9.13 7.54
C TRP A 126 -13.32 7.74 7.96
N PHE A 127 -14.16 6.72 7.78
CA PHE A 127 -13.77 5.32 7.97
C PHE A 127 -12.70 4.93 6.94
N PHE A 128 -12.94 5.15 5.65
CA PHE A 128 -11.95 4.85 4.61
C PHE A 128 -10.69 5.72 4.73
N ALA A 129 -10.82 6.98 5.15
CA ALA A 129 -9.67 7.85 5.41
C ALA A 129 -8.81 7.31 6.58
N ALA A 130 -9.43 6.81 7.65
CA ALA A 130 -8.71 6.20 8.76
C ALA A 130 -8.02 4.88 8.36
N LEU A 131 -8.68 4.04 7.56
CA LEU A 131 -8.06 2.83 7.03
C LEU A 131 -6.88 3.16 6.10
N TYR A 132 -7.02 4.16 5.24
CA TYR A 132 -5.94 4.65 4.39
C TYR A 132 -4.75 5.11 5.23
N ALA A 133 -4.99 5.85 6.31
CA ALA A 133 -3.94 6.27 7.22
C ALA A 133 -3.14 5.08 7.76
N LEU A 134 -3.80 3.96 8.11
CA LEU A 134 -3.08 2.75 8.56
C LEU A 134 -2.08 2.25 7.53
N THR A 135 -2.46 2.27 6.26
CA THR A 135 -1.59 1.78 5.19
C THR A 135 -0.32 2.59 5.08
N LEU A 136 -0.33 3.87 5.50
CA LEU A 136 0.85 4.74 5.55
C LEU A 136 1.95 4.19 6.46
N CYS A 137 1.59 3.47 7.54
CA CYS A 137 2.56 2.77 8.40
C CYS A 137 3.37 1.70 7.64
N THR A 138 2.84 1.21 6.52
CA THR A 138 3.42 0.14 5.70
C THR A 138 3.80 0.61 4.29
N GLN A 139 3.60 1.89 3.95
CA GLN A 139 3.84 2.37 2.58
C GLN A 139 5.33 2.40 2.21
N PHE A 140 6.23 2.30 3.16
CA PHE A 140 7.66 2.10 2.91
C PHE A 140 8.00 0.64 2.54
N TYR A 141 7.06 -0.08 1.91
CA TYR A 141 7.21 -1.44 1.41
C TYR A 141 7.44 -1.42 -0.10
N ALA A 142 8.61 -1.87 -0.52
CA ALA A 142 9.15 -1.57 -1.85
C ALA A 142 8.51 -2.29 -3.03
N VAL A 143 7.81 -3.41 -2.82
CA VAL A 143 7.14 -4.13 -3.92
C VAL A 143 5.67 -3.70 -4.05
N SER A 144 5.15 -2.96 -3.07
CA SER A 144 3.76 -2.43 -3.00
C SER A 144 2.63 -3.45 -3.21
N GLU A 145 2.91 -4.75 -3.33
CA GLU A 145 1.92 -5.81 -3.58
C GLU A 145 0.77 -5.75 -2.57
N SER A 146 1.12 -5.69 -1.28
CA SER A 146 0.19 -5.52 -0.18
C SER A 146 -0.60 -4.21 -0.27
N LEU A 147 0.04 -3.11 -0.66
CA LEU A 147 -0.59 -1.79 -0.81
C LEU A 147 -1.61 -1.79 -1.96
N VAL A 148 -1.28 -2.43 -3.08
CA VAL A 148 -2.20 -2.63 -4.20
C VAL A 148 -3.38 -3.49 -3.75
N THR A 149 -3.14 -4.59 -3.05
CA THR A 149 -4.20 -5.42 -2.47
C THR A 149 -5.09 -4.61 -1.52
N TYR A 150 -4.53 -3.80 -0.62
CA TYR A 150 -5.34 -2.96 0.28
C TYR A 150 -6.16 -1.92 -0.48
N GLY A 151 -5.59 -1.29 -1.52
CA GLY A 151 -6.31 -0.36 -2.38
C GLY A 151 -7.47 -1.03 -3.13
N LEU A 152 -7.23 -2.23 -3.68
CA LEU A 152 -8.26 -3.03 -4.36
C LEU A 152 -9.38 -3.44 -3.38
N VAL A 153 -9.01 -3.94 -2.19
CA VAL A 153 -9.96 -4.28 -1.11
C VAL A 153 -10.79 -3.07 -0.71
N ALA A 154 -10.16 -1.92 -0.50
CA ALA A 154 -10.85 -0.69 -0.15
C ALA A 154 -11.82 -0.25 -1.26
N LEU A 155 -11.41 -0.33 -2.53
CA LEU A 155 -12.25 0.02 -3.65
C LEU A 155 -13.45 -0.93 -3.78
N VAL A 156 -13.24 -2.24 -3.71
CA VAL A 156 -14.33 -3.24 -3.72
C VAL A 156 -15.27 -3.02 -2.54
N ALA A 157 -14.75 -2.88 -1.32
CA ALA A 157 -15.56 -2.60 -0.14
C ALA A 157 -16.37 -1.31 -0.31
N SER A 158 -15.77 -0.24 -0.85
CA SER A 158 -16.47 1.04 -1.08
C SER A 158 -17.61 0.92 -2.10
N LEU A 159 -17.46 0.07 -3.12
CA LEU A 159 -18.48 -0.20 -4.13
C LEU A 159 -19.65 -0.99 -3.53
N LEU A 160 -19.34 -2.02 -2.74
CA LEU A 160 -20.35 -2.89 -2.13
C LEU A 160 -21.07 -2.23 -0.95
N MET A 161 -20.37 -1.35 -0.24
CA MET A 161 -20.95 -0.60 0.85
C MET A 161 -21.71 0.64 0.36
N ASP A 162 -21.65 1.00 -0.92
CA ASP A 162 -22.36 2.17 -1.43
C ASP A 162 -23.87 2.09 -1.12
N GLY A 163 -24.42 3.19 -0.62
CA GLY A 163 -25.82 3.26 -0.17
C GLY A 163 -26.79 3.30 -1.35
N ARG A 164 -26.27 3.65 -2.52
CA ARG A 164 -27.00 3.79 -3.79
C ARG A 164 -27.56 2.46 -4.27
N GLU A 165 -28.61 2.51 -5.09
CA GLU A 165 -29.21 1.32 -5.68
C GLU A 165 -28.17 0.46 -6.40
N ALA A 166 -28.26 -0.85 -6.19
CA ALA A 166 -27.36 -1.81 -6.79
C ALA A 166 -27.54 -1.83 -8.30
N ARG A 167 -26.45 -1.62 -9.03
CA ARG A 167 -26.43 -1.63 -10.49
C ARG A 167 -25.68 -2.88 -11.00
N PRO A 168 -26.14 -3.53 -12.09
CA PRO A 168 -25.41 -4.62 -12.71
C PRO A 168 -23.98 -4.24 -13.13
N SER A 169 -23.76 -2.99 -13.53
CA SER A 169 -22.42 -2.48 -13.87
C SER A 169 -21.46 -2.51 -12.68
N THR A 170 -21.94 -2.26 -11.45
CA THR A 170 -21.13 -2.38 -10.24
C THR A 170 -20.63 -3.81 -10.06
N ALA A 171 -21.47 -4.81 -10.32
CA ALA A 171 -21.08 -6.20 -10.20
C ALA A 171 -19.99 -6.59 -11.23
N TRP A 172 -20.06 -6.07 -12.47
CA TRP A 172 -18.99 -6.27 -13.46
C TRP A 172 -17.66 -5.63 -13.03
N VAL A 173 -17.71 -4.41 -12.50
CA VAL A 173 -16.52 -3.74 -11.96
C VAL A 173 -15.95 -4.55 -10.79
N VAL A 174 -16.79 -5.03 -9.88
CA VAL A 174 -16.36 -5.90 -8.77
C VAL A 174 -15.77 -7.22 -9.27
N SER A 175 -16.27 -7.81 -10.37
CA SER A 175 -15.64 -9.00 -10.98
C SER A 175 -14.25 -8.69 -11.49
N GLY A 176 -14.07 -7.58 -12.21
CA GLY A 176 -12.76 -7.17 -12.71
C GLY A 176 -11.75 -6.92 -11.57
N LEU A 177 -12.18 -6.24 -10.51
CA LEU A 177 -11.34 -6.01 -9.34
C LEU A 177 -11.05 -7.31 -8.56
N SER A 178 -12.02 -8.22 -8.47
CA SER A 178 -11.85 -9.54 -7.85
C SER A 178 -10.85 -10.40 -8.64
N ALA A 179 -10.82 -10.30 -9.97
CA ALA A 179 -9.83 -11.00 -10.80
C ALA A 179 -8.40 -10.51 -10.48
N LEU A 180 -8.22 -9.20 -10.35
CA LEU A 180 -6.93 -8.62 -9.94
C LEU A 180 -6.53 -9.01 -8.51
N LEU A 181 -7.51 -9.29 -7.64
CA LEU A 181 -7.26 -9.70 -6.25
C LEU A 181 -6.75 -11.14 -6.11
N ILE A 182 -7.09 -12.06 -7.04
CA ILE A 182 -6.81 -13.51 -6.92
C ILE A 182 -5.37 -13.82 -6.50
N ALA A 183 -4.42 -13.19 -7.17
CA ALA A 183 -2.99 -13.40 -7.01
C ALA A 183 -2.29 -12.07 -6.69
N SER A 184 -2.93 -11.26 -5.84
CA SER A 184 -2.40 -9.96 -5.44
C SER A 184 -1.48 -10.03 -4.22
N TYR A 185 -1.89 -10.74 -3.15
CA TYR A 185 -1.11 -10.92 -1.93
C TYR A 185 -1.68 -12.01 -1.03
N GLU A 186 -0.89 -12.54 -0.09
CA GLU A 186 -1.31 -13.62 0.81
C GLU A 186 -2.48 -13.24 1.74
N ILE A 187 -2.61 -11.95 2.08
CA ILE A 187 -3.70 -11.44 2.93
C ILE A 187 -5.09 -11.64 2.29
N THR A 188 -5.14 -11.94 0.99
CA THR A 188 -6.38 -12.33 0.30
C THR A 188 -7.02 -13.58 0.92
N LEU A 189 -6.24 -14.43 1.60
CA LEU A 189 -6.75 -15.54 2.42
C LEU A 189 -7.84 -15.07 3.41
N VAL A 190 -7.68 -13.88 3.99
CA VAL A 190 -8.62 -13.31 4.96
C VAL A 190 -9.57 -12.31 4.31
N MET A 191 -9.05 -11.47 3.41
CA MET A 191 -9.83 -10.40 2.79
C MET A 191 -10.88 -10.91 1.81
N ALA A 192 -10.56 -11.91 1.01
CA ALA A 192 -11.45 -12.35 -0.06
C ALA A 192 -12.73 -13.03 0.48
N PRO A 193 -12.68 -13.90 1.50
CA PRO A 193 -13.89 -14.41 2.13
C PRO A 193 -14.74 -13.30 2.75
N LEU A 194 -14.11 -12.34 3.43
CA LEU A 194 -14.81 -11.19 4.02
C LEU A 194 -15.53 -10.36 2.96
N LEU A 195 -14.86 -10.02 1.86
CA LEU A 195 -15.48 -9.32 0.72
C LEU A 195 -16.59 -10.17 0.08
N GLY A 196 -16.44 -11.49 0.03
CA GLY A 196 -17.47 -12.42 -0.40
C GLY A 196 -18.75 -12.32 0.45
N PHE A 197 -18.61 -12.29 1.78
CA PHE A 197 -19.76 -12.09 2.68
C PHE A 197 -20.41 -10.71 2.50
N ILE A 198 -19.61 -9.66 2.34
CA ILE A 198 -20.12 -8.31 2.06
C ILE A 198 -20.87 -8.27 0.73
N LEU A 199 -20.34 -8.93 -0.30
CA LEU A 199 -20.96 -9.06 -1.62
C LEU A 199 -22.29 -9.84 -1.55
N LEU A 200 -22.34 -10.93 -0.79
CA LEU A 200 -23.58 -11.67 -0.56
C LEU A 200 -24.63 -10.81 0.14
N GLY A 201 -24.24 -10.06 1.17
CA GLY A 201 -25.14 -9.12 1.85
C GLY A 201 -25.64 -8.01 0.92
N TRP A 202 -24.75 -7.46 0.08
CA TRP A 202 -25.11 -6.49 -0.96
C TRP A 202 -26.09 -7.08 -1.98
N TRP A 203 -25.84 -8.30 -2.45
CA TRP A 203 -26.69 -9.01 -3.40
C TRP A 203 -28.07 -9.35 -2.81
N TRP A 204 -28.13 -9.71 -1.53
CA TRP A 204 -29.39 -9.93 -0.82
C TRP A 204 -30.20 -8.64 -0.68
N ARG A 205 -29.53 -7.54 -0.30
CA ARG A 205 -30.18 -6.23 -0.11
C ARG A 205 -30.73 -5.67 -1.41
N SER A 206 -30.04 -5.88 -2.53
CA SER A 206 -30.39 -5.30 -3.82
C SER A 206 -31.66 -5.86 -4.44
N GLY A 207 -32.18 -6.99 -3.95
CA GLY A 207 -33.34 -7.65 -4.56
C GLY A 207 -33.02 -8.32 -5.91
N MET A 208 -31.77 -8.25 -6.40
CA MET A 208 -31.33 -8.89 -7.64
C MET A 208 -31.45 -10.43 -7.60
N LEU A 209 -31.59 -11.02 -6.40
CA LEU A 209 -31.90 -12.44 -6.23
C LEU A 209 -33.23 -12.86 -6.85
N ARG A 210 -34.17 -11.93 -7.06
CA ARG A 210 -35.50 -12.24 -7.63
C ARG A 210 -35.51 -12.27 -9.17
N THR A 211 -34.45 -11.79 -9.82
CA THR A 211 -34.33 -11.78 -11.27
C THR A 211 -33.75 -13.10 -11.80
N ARG A 212 -34.34 -13.67 -12.87
CA ARG A 212 -33.96 -14.98 -13.46
C ARG A 212 -32.52 -15.08 -13.99
N TRP A 213 -31.76 -14.00 -13.98
CA TRP A 213 -30.36 -13.91 -14.43
C TRP A 213 -29.33 -14.23 -13.33
N THR A 214 -29.76 -14.78 -12.20
CA THR A 214 -28.93 -15.02 -11.00
C THR A 214 -27.74 -15.95 -11.23
N LEU A 215 -27.87 -16.99 -12.06
CA LEU A 215 -26.81 -17.98 -12.29
C LEU A 215 -25.73 -17.54 -13.31
N LEU A 216 -26.05 -16.63 -14.22
CA LEU A 216 -25.09 -16.00 -15.15
C LEU A 216 -24.64 -14.62 -14.67
N SER A 217 -24.93 -14.28 -13.41
CA SER A 217 -24.69 -12.93 -12.92
C SER A 217 -23.20 -12.71 -12.63
N PRO A 218 -22.65 -11.51 -12.92
CA PRO A 218 -21.30 -11.13 -12.52
C PRO A 218 -21.04 -11.28 -11.00
N VAL A 219 -22.09 -11.36 -10.16
CA VAL A 219 -21.93 -11.65 -8.73
C VAL A 219 -21.39 -13.05 -8.49
N VAL A 220 -21.89 -14.07 -9.20
CA VAL A 220 -21.39 -15.46 -9.07
C VAL A 220 -19.93 -15.53 -9.52
N LEU A 221 -19.59 -14.86 -10.64
CA LEU A 221 -18.22 -14.74 -11.11
C LEU A 221 -17.32 -14.06 -10.05
N SER A 222 -17.76 -12.94 -9.48
CA SER A 222 -17.03 -12.24 -8.41
C SER A 222 -16.77 -13.15 -7.20
N LEU A 223 -17.78 -13.89 -6.74
CA LEU A 223 -17.62 -14.85 -5.63
C LEU A 223 -16.62 -15.93 -6.00
N ALA A 224 -16.75 -16.55 -7.18
CA ALA A 224 -15.81 -17.57 -7.64
C ALA A 224 -14.37 -17.03 -7.64
N LEU A 225 -14.14 -15.84 -8.21
CA LEU A 225 -12.82 -15.20 -8.24
C LEU A 225 -12.27 -14.94 -6.82
N LEU A 226 -13.08 -14.40 -5.90
CA LEU A 226 -12.65 -14.16 -4.51
C LEU A 226 -12.27 -15.47 -3.79
N PHE A 227 -13.09 -16.52 -3.93
CA PHE A 227 -12.79 -17.82 -3.33
C PHE A 227 -11.58 -18.50 -3.99
N SER A 228 -11.40 -18.36 -5.31
CA SER A 228 -10.19 -18.82 -6.00
C SER A 228 -8.94 -18.13 -5.46
N GLY A 229 -8.99 -16.83 -5.19
CA GLY A 229 -7.88 -16.11 -4.56
C GLY A 229 -7.56 -16.61 -3.15
N THR A 230 -8.59 -16.96 -2.38
CA THR A 230 -8.45 -17.57 -1.05
C THR A 230 -7.69 -18.91 -1.14
N VAL A 231 -8.11 -19.78 -2.06
CA VAL A 231 -7.49 -21.09 -2.29
C VAL A 231 -6.05 -20.93 -2.78
N LEU A 232 -5.80 -20.04 -3.74
CA LEU A 232 -4.47 -19.81 -4.28
C LEU A 232 -3.49 -19.30 -3.21
N SER A 233 -3.93 -18.34 -2.37
CA SER A 233 -3.13 -17.87 -1.25
C SER A 233 -2.86 -18.96 -0.23
N PHE A 234 -3.86 -19.77 0.13
CA PHE A 234 -3.66 -20.91 1.02
C PHE A 234 -2.61 -21.89 0.49
N VAL A 235 -2.73 -22.29 -0.78
CA VAL A 235 -1.78 -23.20 -1.44
C VAL A 235 -0.36 -22.61 -1.45
N THR A 236 -0.24 -21.31 -1.76
CA THR A 236 1.05 -20.61 -1.82
C THR A 236 1.70 -20.53 -0.44
N ILE A 237 0.94 -20.20 0.60
CA ILE A 237 1.45 -20.15 1.98
C ILE A 237 1.93 -21.54 2.41
N ARG A 238 1.13 -22.58 2.13
CA ARG A 238 1.45 -23.95 2.49
C ARG A 238 2.71 -24.46 1.79
N SER A 239 2.82 -24.26 0.47
CA SER A 239 4.00 -24.68 -0.29
C SER A 239 5.27 -23.97 0.19
N HIS A 240 5.15 -22.71 0.63
CA HIS A 240 6.27 -21.99 1.23
C HIS A 240 6.64 -22.55 2.62
N ALA A 241 5.65 -22.97 3.43
CA ALA A 241 5.89 -23.53 4.76
C ALA A 241 6.66 -24.84 4.69
N GLU A 242 6.32 -25.64 3.70
CA GLU A 242 6.96 -26.92 3.43
C GLU A 242 8.40 -26.75 2.89
N SER A 243 8.68 -25.68 2.14
CA SER A 243 9.99 -25.48 1.47
C SER A 243 11.01 -24.66 2.26
N ALA A 244 10.58 -23.66 3.02
CA ALA A 244 11.49 -22.72 3.69
C ALA A 244 11.45 -22.80 5.23
N GLY A 245 10.74 -23.80 5.77
CA GLY A 245 10.62 -24.07 7.21
C GLY A 245 9.57 -23.20 7.92
N PRO A 246 9.27 -23.47 9.21
CA PRO A 246 8.19 -22.80 9.96
C PRO A 246 8.35 -21.27 10.10
N SER A 247 9.56 -20.75 9.91
CA SER A 247 9.92 -19.35 10.09
C SER A 247 9.73 -18.45 8.86
N SER A 248 9.48 -19.02 7.67
CA SER A 248 9.41 -18.27 6.40
C SER A 248 8.00 -18.11 5.85
N ALA A 249 7.11 -19.05 6.14
CA ALA A 249 5.78 -19.09 5.57
C ALA A 249 4.77 -18.40 6.42
N LEU A 250 4.40 -17.20 5.97
CA LEU A 250 3.44 -16.30 6.61
C LEU A 250 3.56 -16.49 8.11
N SER A 251 4.78 -16.27 8.63
CA SER A 251 5.05 -16.43 10.04
C SER A 251 4.09 -15.47 10.71
N LEU A 252 2.96 -16.03 11.16
CA LEU A 252 1.91 -15.39 11.92
C LEU A 252 2.50 -15.13 13.31
N HIS A 253 3.67 -14.50 13.35
CA HIS A 253 4.17 -13.74 14.46
C HIS A 253 3.25 -12.53 14.61
N PHE A 254 1.97 -12.81 14.91
CA PHE A 254 0.95 -11.91 15.44
C PHE A 254 1.44 -11.13 16.67
N LEU A 255 2.63 -11.49 17.19
CA LEU A 255 3.23 -11.02 18.41
C LEU A 255 4.69 -10.57 18.26
N SER A 256 5.28 -10.58 17.05
CA SER A 256 6.40 -9.66 16.80
C SER A 256 5.77 -8.29 16.59
N LEU A 257 5.17 -7.76 17.66
CA LEU A 257 4.43 -6.51 17.70
C LEU A 257 5.10 -5.53 16.74
N GLY A 258 4.42 -5.21 15.63
CA GLY A 258 4.82 -4.08 14.80
C GLY A 258 5.12 -2.90 15.72
N GLY A 259 6.05 -2.03 15.33
CA GLY A 259 6.50 -1.00 16.26
C GLY A 259 5.37 -0.09 16.76
N GLY A 260 5.74 0.84 17.63
CA GLY A 260 4.80 1.69 18.36
C GLY A 260 3.73 2.34 17.48
N ALA A 261 4.07 2.80 16.27
CA ALA A 261 3.11 3.48 15.39
C ALA A 261 2.06 2.54 14.81
N VAL A 262 2.38 1.28 14.54
CA VAL A 262 1.42 0.30 14.02
C VAL A 262 0.39 -0.03 15.08
N VAL A 263 0.84 -0.34 16.30
CA VAL A 263 -0.04 -0.66 17.43
C VAL A 263 -0.95 0.54 17.75
N VAL A 264 -0.37 1.72 17.88
CA VAL A 264 -1.14 2.94 18.16
C VAL A 264 -2.09 3.27 17.01
N GLY A 265 -1.66 3.14 15.75
CA GLY A 265 -2.51 3.36 14.58
C GLY A 265 -3.72 2.42 14.53
N CYS A 266 -3.50 1.13 14.80
CA CYS A 266 -4.55 0.12 14.94
C CYS A 266 -5.58 0.51 16.02
N LEU A 267 -5.12 0.91 17.21
CA LEU A 267 -5.98 1.37 18.30
C LEU A 267 -6.79 2.60 17.90
N VAL A 268 -6.16 3.60 17.27
CA VAL A 268 -6.84 4.81 16.79
C VAL A 268 -7.93 4.45 15.78
N ILE A 269 -7.71 3.49 14.89
CA ILE A 269 -8.70 3.08 13.89
C ILE A 269 -9.88 2.35 14.49
N VAL A 270 -9.64 1.41 15.41
CA VAL A 270 -10.72 0.76 16.15
C VAL A 270 -11.53 1.81 16.90
N ALA A 271 -10.87 2.78 17.52
CA ALA A 271 -11.50 3.86 18.24
C ALA A 271 -12.28 4.82 17.31
N VAL A 272 -11.72 5.24 16.17
CA VAL A 272 -12.42 6.06 15.17
C VAL A 272 -13.63 5.30 14.61
N THR A 273 -13.45 4.05 14.20
CA THR A 273 -14.53 3.17 13.71
C THR A 273 -15.63 3.05 14.76
N THR A 274 -15.26 2.76 16.01
CA THR A 274 -16.22 2.69 17.12
C THR A 274 -16.93 4.02 17.32
N SER A 275 -16.23 5.15 17.27
CA SER A 275 -16.83 6.48 17.45
C SER A 275 -17.84 6.85 16.36
N LEU A 276 -17.65 6.33 15.13
CA LEU A 276 -18.57 6.53 14.01
C LEU A 276 -19.87 5.72 14.18
N TYR A 277 -19.80 4.56 14.84
CA TYR A 277 -20.92 3.62 14.91
C TYR A 277 -21.55 3.48 16.30
N ALA A 278 -20.93 3.95 17.37
CA ALA A 278 -21.43 3.89 18.74
C ALA A 278 -22.08 5.21 19.18
N SER A 279 -22.88 5.17 20.25
CA SER A 279 -23.51 6.32 20.87
C SER A 279 -23.12 6.48 22.34
N GLY A 280 -23.50 7.60 22.95
CA GLY A 280 -23.33 7.84 24.40
C GLY A 280 -21.87 7.77 24.88
N THR A 281 -21.67 7.07 26.01
CA THR A 281 -20.37 6.92 26.69
C THR A 281 -19.34 6.21 25.83
N MET A 282 -19.73 5.14 25.13
CA MET A 282 -18.82 4.35 24.29
C MET A 282 -18.16 5.21 23.20
N ARG A 283 -18.93 6.11 22.57
CA ARG A 283 -18.38 7.06 21.59
C ARG A 283 -17.39 8.04 22.22
N ARG A 284 -17.68 8.56 23.42
CA ARG A 284 -16.77 9.48 24.12
C ARG A 284 -15.46 8.80 24.51
N SER A 285 -15.53 7.58 25.05
CA SER A 285 -14.35 6.77 25.37
C SER A 285 -13.53 6.47 24.11
N ALA A 286 -14.19 6.12 23.00
CA ALA A 286 -13.52 5.89 21.74
C ALA A 286 -12.81 7.17 21.21
N LEU A 287 -13.47 8.33 21.25
CA LEU A 287 -12.84 9.59 20.86
C LEU A 287 -11.64 9.95 21.76
N LEU A 288 -11.72 9.66 23.07
CA LEU A 288 -10.61 9.87 23.99
C LEU A 288 -9.42 8.96 23.65
N VAL A 289 -9.65 7.66 23.44
CA VAL A 289 -8.61 6.70 23.04
C VAL A 289 -7.96 7.11 21.72
N ALA A 290 -8.77 7.49 20.72
CA ALA A 290 -8.26 7.98 19.44
C ALA A 290 -7.45 9.27 19.61
N GLY A 291 -7.90 10.20 20.46
CA GLY A 291 -7.16 11.44 20.77
C GLY A 291 -5.81 11.17 21.42
N LEU A 292 -5.76 10.29 22.43
CA LEU A 292 -4.51 9.90 23.08
C LEU A 292 -3.56 9.22 22.10
N GLY A 293 -4.06 8.32 21.25
CA GLY A 293 -3.23 7.68 20.23
C GLY A 293 -2.66 8.67 19.22
N VAL A 294 -3.46 9.64 18.76
CA VAL A 294 -2.98 10.73 17.88
C VAL A 294 -1.89 11.55 18.57
N ILE A 295 -2.04 11.87 19.86
CA ILE A 295 -1.01 12.59 20.64
C ILE A 295 0.29 11.80 20.71
N VAL A 296 0.23 10.49 20.96
CA VAL A 296 1.42 9.62 20.99
C VAL A 296 2.14 9.62 19.65
N LEU A 297 1.40 9.58 18.53
CA LEU A 297 1.98 9.61 17.18
C LEU A 297 2.64 10.94 16.78
N VAL A 298 2.51 12.00 17.59
CA VAL A 298 3.25 13.26 17.38
C VAL A 298 4.74 13.06 17.62
N ASP A 299 5.11 12.18 18.54
CA ASP A 299 6.51 11.91 18.87
C ASP A 299 7.17 11.02 17.78
N PRO A 300 8.21 11.51 17.07
CA PRO A 300 8.93 10.73 16.08
C PRO A 300 9.58 9.46 16.62
N GLY A 301 9.77 9.34 17.93
CA GLY A 301 10.24 8.13 18.60
C GLY A 301 9.30 6.93 18.43
N PHE A 302 8.02 7.17 18.14
CA PHE A 302 7.05 6.13 17.85
C PHE A 302 6.95 5.78 16.36
N TRP A 303 7.57 6.55 15.45
CA TRP A 303 7.45 6.32 14.02
C TRP A 303 8.26 5.10 13.58
N GLU A 304 7.64 4.25 12.77
CA GLU A 304 8.30 3.05 12.28
C GLU A 304 9.52 3.40 11.40
N PRO A 305 10.67 2.76 11.63
CA PRO A 305 11.70 2.74 10.62
C PRO A 305 11.25 1.88 9.43
N PRO A 306 11.71 2.19 8.22
CA PRO A 306 11.37 1.48 6.99
C PRO A 306 11.44 -0.05 7.05
N ASN A 307 12.37 -0.59 7.84
CA ASN A 307 12.54 -2.04 7.95
C ASN A 307 11.44 -2.72 8.77
N VAL A 308 10.86 -2.03 9.74
CA VAL A 308 9.72 -2.54 10.50
C VAL A 308 8.43 -2.43 9.69
N ALA A 309 8.32 -1.41 8.83
CA ALA A 309 7.18 -1.25 7.90
C ALA A 309 6.99 -2.49 6.99
N TYR A 310 8.08 -3.19 6.65
CA TYR A 310 8.03 -4.49 5.96
C TYR A 310 7.19 -5.48 6.79
N TYR A 311 7.58 -5.77 8.04
CA TYR A 311 6.93 -6.79 8.87
C TYR A 311 5.49 -6.43 9.24
N ALA A 312 5.20 -5.15 9.45
CA ALA A 312 3.89 -4.67 9.86
C ALA A 312 2.77 -4.83 8.82
N ARG A 313 3.09 -5.14 7.56
CA ARG A 313 2.10 -5.25 6.47
C ARG A 313 0.98 -6.24 6.80
N VAL A 314 1.30 -7.42 7.32
CA VAL A 314 0.29 -8.45 7.62
C VAL A 314 -0.65 -7.95 8.72
N ASP A 315 -0.12 -7.33 9.77
CA ASP A 315 -0.91 -6.77 10.87
C ASP A 315 -1.86 -5.67 10.40
N VAL A 316 -1.37 -4.76 9.56
CA VAL A 316 -2.20 -3.70 8.95
C VAL A 316 -3.31 -4.31 8.10
N GLY A 317 -3.00 -5.31 7.28
CA GLY A 317 -3.99 -6.07 6.53
C GLY A 317 -5.06 -6.66 7.44
N LEU A 318 -4.67 -7.41 8.47
CA LEU A 318 -5.60 -8.02 9.40
C LEU A 318 -6.48 -6.99 10.13
N MET A 319 -5.92 -5.83 10.48
CA MET A 319 -6.69 -4.77 11.12
C MET A 319 -7.68 -4.11 10.16
N ILE A 320 -7.34 -3.95 8.88
CA ILE A 320 -8.30 -3.54 7.84
C ILE A 320 -9.43 -4.56 7.74
N ALA A 321 -9.11 -5.86 7.76
CA ALA A 321 -10.12 -6.92 7.70
C ALA A 321 -11.06 -6.87 8.91
N LEU A 322 -10.50 -6.72 10.12
CA LEU A 322 -11.27 -6.59 11.35
C LEU A 322 -12.18 -5.36 11.32
N ALA A 323 -11.66 -4.20 10.93
CA ALA A 323 -12.44 -2.97 10.84
C ALA A 323 -13.59 -3.08 9.83
N LEU A 324 -13.34 -3.70 8.67
CA LEU A 324 -14.37 -4.00 7.68
C LEU A 324 -15.42 -4.99 8.21
N ALA A 325 -15.00 -6.05 8.90
CA ALA A 325 -15.89 -7.03 9.49
C ALA A 325 -16.80 -6.42 10.57
N LEU A 326 -16.26 -5.52 11.41
CA LEU A 326 -17.03 -4.80 12.42
C LEU A 326 -18.02 -3.80 11.80
N ALA A 327 -17.65 -3.16 10.69
CA ALA A 327 -18.51 -2.21 10.00
C ALA A 327 -19.61 -2.89 9.17
N ALA A 328 -19.32 -4.06 8.58
CA ALA A 328 -20.18 -4.71 7.59
C ALA A 328 -21.64 -4.93 8.06
N PRO A 329 -21.95 -5.47 9.26
CA PRO A 329 -23.33 -5.72 9.68
C PRO A 329 -24.19 -4.46 9.71
N LYS A 330 -23.64 -3.33 10.18
CA LYS A 330 -24.37 -2.06 10.22
C LYS A 330 -24.57 -1.48 8.82
N LEU A 331 -23.54 -1.60 7.98
CA LEU A 331 -23.55 -1.08 6.61
C LEU A 331 -24.48 -1.86 5.67
N LEU A 332 -24.76 -3.13 5.98
CA LEU A 332 -25.60 -4.00 5.15
C LEU A 332 -27.09 -4.02 5.57
N ARG A 333 -27.49 -3.39 6.68
CA ARG A 333 -28.89 -3.33 7.12
C ARG A 333 -29.76 -2.50 6.17
N ARG A 334 -30.96 -3.00 5.83
CA ARG A 334 -32.01 -2.23 5.11
C ARG A 334 -32.42 -1.02 5.96
N GLY A 335 -32.44 0.18 5.38
CA GLY A 335 -32.67 1.43 6.10
C GLY A 335 -31.42 2.06 6.73
N GLY A 336 -30.26 1.40 6.68
CA GLY A 336 -28.99 2.01 7.07
C GLY A 336 -28.66 3.27 6.27
N ALA A 337 -29.31 3.46 5.11
CA ALA A 337 -29.24 4.66 4.28
C ALA A 337 -29.74 5.93 4.97
N ASP A 338 -30.68 5.82 5.90
CA ASP A 338 -31.18 7.00 6.65
C ASP A 338 -30.17 7.44 7.72
N ASP A 339 -29.41 6.50 8.28
CA ASP A 339 -28.21 6.76 9.09
C ASP A 339 -27.03 7.29 8.23
N LEU A 340 -27.06 7.15 6.89
CA LEU A 340 -26.02 7.68 5.99
C LEU A 340 -26.11 9.18 5.77
N ASN A 341 -27.25 9.82 6.10
CA ASN A 341 -27.41 11.27 6.07
C ASN A 341 -26.96 11.94 7.37
N ALA A 342 -26.67 11.16 8.42
CA ALA A 342 -26.11 11.69 9.65
C ALA A 342 -24.69 12.18 9.38
N ARG A 343 -24.43 13.47 9.66
CA ARG A 343 -23.07 14.01 9.61
C ARG A 343 -22.19 13.22 10.58
N ALA A 344 -20.99 12.86 10.15
CA ALA A 344 -20.01 12.25 11.04
C ALA A 344 -19.77 13.17 12.26
N PRO A 345 -19.60 12.61 13.46
CA PRO A 345 -19.19 13.41 14.62
C PRO A 345 -17.91 14.17 14.29
N LEU A 346 -17.90 15.49 14.51
CA LEU A 346 -16.75 16.35 14.19
C LEU A 346 -15.44 15.80 14.79
N GLY A 347 -15.49 15.25 16.00
CA GLY A 347 -14.34 14.61 16.64
C GLY A 347 -13.74 13.47 15.80
N SER A 348 -14.57 12.60 15.23
CA SER A 348 -14.11 11.49 14.38
C SER A 348 -13.44 12.01 13.11
N SER A 349 -14.01 13.04 12.48
CA SER A 349 -13.46 13.68 11.28
C SER A 349 -12.11 14.34 11.53
N VAL A 350 -11.99 15.07 12.64
CA VAL A 350 -10.74 15.73 13.05
C VAL A 350 -9.68 14.69 13.38
N LEU A 351 -10.03 13.65 14.14
CA LEU A 351 -9.07 12.60 14.53
C LEU A 351 -8.61 11.76 13.33
N ALA A 352 -9.51 11.40 12.41
CA ALA A 352 -9.13 10.73 11.18
C ALA A 352 -8.20 11.61 10.33
N SER A 353 -8.51 12.91 10.20
CA SER A 353 -7.65 13.85 9.48
C SER A 353 -6.27 13.99 10.12
N ALA A 354 -6.23 14.13 11.45
CA ALA A 354 -4.98 14.23 12.21
C ALA A 354 -4.14 12.96 12.06
N LEU A 355 -4.75 11.78 12.12
CA LEU A 355 -4.07 10.51 11.89
C LEU A 355 -3.48 10.43 10.48
N VAL A 356 -4.25 10.78 9.45
CA VAL A 356 -3.75 10.84 8.06
C VAL A 356 -2.55 11.79 7.96
N VAL A 357 -2.64 13.00 8.52
CA VAL A 357 -1.56 13.99 8.46
C VAL A 357 -0.30 13.50 9.17
N LEU A 358 -0.41 13.00 10.41
CA LEU A 358 0.76 12.56 11.18
C LEU A 358 1.50 11.41 10.50
N LEU A 359 0.76 10.40 10.01
CA LEU A 359 1.36 9.27 9.31
C LEU A 359 1.91 9.66 7.93
N THR A 360 1.34 10.69 7.28
CA THR A 360 1.91 11.28 6.05
C THR A 360 3.23 11.98 6.33
N VAL A 361 3.31 12.76 7.41
CA VAL A 361 4.55 13.45 7.83
C VAL A 361 5.62 12.42 8.18
N SER A 362 5.27 11.38 8.92
CA SER A 362 6.15 10.25 9.24
C SER A 362 6.71 9.59 7.96
N PHE A 363 5.83 9.28 6.99
CA PHE A 363 6.25 8.74 5.70
C PHE A 363 7.20 9.68 4.95
N ALA A 364 6.86 10.97 4.85
CA ALA A 364 7.68 11.96 4.14
C ALA A 364 9.06 12.14 4.80
N ALA A 365 9.13 12.13 6.13
CA ALA A 365 10.39 12.18 6.86
C ALA A 365 11.27 10.95 6.58
N ASN A 366 10.69 9.75 6.57
CA ASN A 366 11.39 8.53 6.19
C ASN A 366 11.83 8.55 4.72
N ALA A 367 11.01 9.09 3.80
CA ALA A 367 11.36 9.21 2.39
C ALA A 367 12.54 10.17 2.17
N ALA A 368 12.57 11.28 2.91
CA ALA A 368 13.69 12.20 2.89
C ALA A 368 14.98 11.58 3.45
N GLY A 369 14.87 10.83 4.55
CA GLY A 369 15.99 10.07 5.13
C GLY A 369 16.54 9.03 4.17
N PHE A 370 15.67 8.27 3.50
CA PHE A 370 16.07 7.31 2.46
C PHE A 370 16.70 8.00 1.25
N GLY A 371 16.19 9.17 0.84
CA GLY A 371 16.83 9.98 -0.19
C GLY A 371 18.26 10.41 0.17
N ALA A 372 18.52 10.72 1.44
CA ALA A 372 19.86 11.02 1.94
C ALA A 372 20.78 9.78 1.94
N TRP A 373 20.24 8.62 2.30
CA TRP A 373 20.93 7.33 2.17
C TRP A 373 21.32 7.05 0.71
N ASN A 374 20.38 7.17 -0.23
CA ASN A 374 20.64 6.92 -1.66
C ASN A 374 21.76 7.80 -2.21
N ARG A 375 21.76 9.09 -1.86
CA ARG A 375 22.85 10.00 -2.27
C ARG A 375 24.20 9.60 -1.65
N SER A 376 24.19 9.09 -0.42
CA SER A 376 25.41 8.64 0.26
C SER A 376 25.95 7.36 -0.37
N LEU A 377 25.07 6.38 -0.66
CA LEU A 377 25.43 5.15 -1.35
C LEU A 377 25.96 5.44 -2.76
N GLN A 378 25.26 6.27 -3.53
CA GLN A 378 25.70 6.67 -4.87
C GLN A 378 27.08 7.35 -4.83
N ARG A 379 27.36 8.19 -3.83
CA ARG A 379 28.70 8.77 -3.65
C ARG A 379 29.75 7.70 -3.40
N ILE A 380 29.48 6.73 -2.53
CA ILE A 380 30.41 5.62 -2.26
C ILE A 380 30.69 4.84 -3.55
N VAL A 381 29.63 4.45 -4.27
CA VAL A 381 29.71 3.73 -5.55
C VAL A 381 30.56 4.47 -6.57
N THR A 382 30.29 5.77 -6.75
CA THR A 382 30.95 6.58 -7.80
C THR A 382 32.39 6.99 -7.49
N THR A 383 32.81 6.96 -6.22
CA THR A 383 34.15 7.38 -5.78
C THR A 383 35.13 6.23 -5.58
N HIS A 384 34.65 4.99 -5.55
CA HIS A 384 35.47 3.80 -5.33
C HIS A 384 35.39 2.86 -6.52
N HIS A 385 36.28 1.86 -6.55
CA HIS A 385 36.38 0.87 -7.62
C HIS A 385 36.29 -0.55 -7.08
N GLY A 386 35.77 -1.46 -7.91
CA GLY A 386 35.72 -2.90 -7.61
C GLY A 386 34.65 -3.28 -6.60
N VAL A 387 34.84 -4.39 -5.89
CA VAL A 387 33.88 -4.88 -4.90
C VAL A 387 34.25 -4.33 -3.53
N LEU A 388 33.38 -3.51 -2.95
CA LEU A 388 33.55 -3.00 -1.60
C LEU A 388 32.91 -3.96 -0.59
N PRO A 389 33.64 -4.40 0.44
CA PRO A 389 33.03 -5.15 1.52
C PRO A 389 32.07 -4.25 2.29
N PHE A 390 30.93 -4.81 2.67
CA PHE A 390 29.80 -4.09 3.25
C PHE A 390 30.14 -3.10 4.38
N PHE A 391 30.65 -3.61 5.50
CA PHE A 391 30.85 -2.81 6.72
C PHE A 391 32.04 -1.85 6.60
N SER A 392 33.11 -2.25 5.91
CA SER A 392 34.29 -1.39 5.72
C SER A 392 34.06 -0.34 4.63
N GLY A 393 33.29 -0.65 3.59
CA GLY A 393 33.00 0.26 2.48
C GLY A 393 31.99 1.36 2.82
N LEU A 394 31.08 1.12 3.77
CA LEU A 394 30.07 2.11 4.18
C LEU A 394 30.60 3.17 5.15
N GLY A 395 31.65 2.87 5.91
CA GLY A 395 32.30 3.80 6.85
C GLY A 395 31.31 4.50 7.79
N LYS A 396 31.26 5.83 7.74
CA LYS A 396 30.35 6.63 8.59
C LYS A 396 28.87 6.41 8.27
N SER A 397 28.52 5.86 7.11
CA SER A 397 27.13 5.65 6.68
C SER A 397 26.47 4.39 7.26
N VAL A 398 27.20 3.58 8.04
CA VAL A 398 26.68 2.34 8.65
C VAL A 398 25.43 2.58 9.51
N HIS A 399 25.35 3.70 10.23
CA HIS A 399 24.16 4.04 11.01
C HIS A 399 22.91 4.28 10.14
N GLN A 400 23.08 4.92 8.97
CA GLN A 400 21.98 5.12 8.01
C GLN A 400 21.56 3.79 7.39
N PHE A 401 22.54 2.92 7.11
CA PHE A 401 22.30 1.60 6.59
C PHE A 401 21.35 0.79 7.48
N TYR A 402 21.55 0.77 8.81
CA TYR A 402 20.66 0.02 9.71
C TYR A 402 19.19 0.48 9.67
N ARG A 403 18.94 1.72 9.25
CA ARG A 403 17.59 2.29 9.14
C ARG A 403 17.01 2.22 7.73
N TYR A 404 17.84 2.39 6.72
CA TYR A 404 17.41 2.67 5.34
C TYR A 404 17.97 1.70 4.30
N GLY A 405 19.01 0.93 4.64
CA GLY A 405 19.58 -0.05 3.75
C GLY A 405 19.01 -1.44 3.98
N TRP A 406 19.26 -2.33 3.02
CA TRP A 406 18.86 -3.72 3.10
C TRP A 406 20.00 -4.64 2.63
N PHE A 407 20.47 -5.54 3.50
CA PHE A 407 21.72 -6.28 3.26
C PHE A 407 21.76 -7.03 1.93
N TRP A 408 20.64 -7.65 1.54
CA TRP A 408 20.61 -8.50 0.35
C TRP A 408 20.33 -7.75 -0.96
N THR A 409 19.79 -6.53 -0.93
CA THR A 409 19.48 -5.74 -2.14
C THR A 409 20.37 -4.52 -2.36
N THR A 410 21.26 -4.24 -1.40
CA THR A 410 22.30 -3.22 -1.53
C THR A 410 23.23 -3.47 -2.73
N PRO A 411 23.61 -4.73 -3.07
CA PRO A 411 24.39 -4.98 -4.29
C PRO A 411 23.69 -4.49 -5.56
N GLU A 412 22.42 -4.86 -5.77
CA GLU A 412 21.61 -4.44 -6.91
C GLU A 412 21.39 -2.94 -6.91
N GLN A 413 21.12 -2.35 -5.74
CA GLN A 413 21.02 -0.89 -5.63
C GLN A 413 22.34 -0.21 -6.02
N SER A 414 23.48 -0.74 -5.60
CA SER A 414 24.79 -0.20 -5.96
C SER A 414 25.07 -0.31 -7.45
N LEU A 415 24.68 -1.42 -8.09
CA LEU A 415 24.76 -1.60 -9.55
C LEU A 415 23.87 -0.59 -10.29
N LEU A 416 22.68 -0.30 -9.76
CA LEU A 416 21.81 0.74 -10.30
C LEU A 416 22.41 2.15 -10.12
N ASP A 417 23.11 2.43 -9.02
CA ASP A 417 23.68 3.76 -8.80
C ASP A 417 25.01 4.00 -9.56
N GLN A 418 25.54 3.00 -10.28
CA GLN A 418 26.72 3.16 -11.14
C GLN A 418 26.46 4.06 -12.36
N THR A 419 27.36 5.01 -12.55
CA THR A 419 27.48 5.80 -13.79
C THR A 419 28.57 5.28 -14.72
N ALA A 420 29.44 4.37 -14.27
CA ALA A 420 30.47 3.73 -15.10
C ALA A 420 30.84 2.32 -14.59
N ARG A 421 31.25 1.41 -15.49
CA ARG A 421 31.49 -0.02 -15.18
C ARG A 421 32.57 -0.31 -14.14
N HIS A 422 33.54 0.58 -13.98
CA HIS A 422 34.68 0.40 -13.07
C HIS A 422 34.37 0.89 -11.64
N GLN A 423 33.17 1.47 -11.43
CA GLN A 423 32.74 1.95 -10.13
C GLN A 423 32.40 0.80 -9.18
N ALA A 424 32.31 1.12 -7.90
CA ALA A 424 32.19 0.12 -6.88
C ALA A 424 30.83 -0.63 -6.91
N VAL A 425 30.85 -1.87 -6.43
CA VAL A 425 29.66 -2.64 -6.05
C VAL A 425 29.78 -2.92 -4.55
N VAL A 426 28.80 -2.46 -3.78
CA VAL A 426 28.79 -2.71 -2.33
C VAL A 426 28.19 -4.09 -2.11
N ASN A 427 29.03 -5.05 -1.72
CA ASN A 427 28.63 -6.44 -1.58
C ASN A 427 28.80 -6.93 -0.14
N ASN A 428 27.88 -7.79 0.30
CA ASN A 428 28.04 -8.53 1.54
C ASN A 428 28.75 -9.87 1.24
N PRO A 429 30.00 -10.06 1.69
CA PRO A 429 30.77 -11.27 1.39
C PRO A 429 30.13 -12.56 1.96
N SER A 430 29.25 -12.46 2.97
CA SER A 430 28.53 -13.64 3.49
C SER A 430 27.38 -14.12 2.59
N ASN A 431 27.05 -13.39 1.52
CA ASN A 431 25.89 -13.64 0.65
C ASN A 431 26.29 -13.80 -0.82
N SER A 432 27.53 -14.21 -1.08
CA SER A 432 28.16 -14.26 -2.41
C SER A 432 27.50 -15.27 -3.35
N GLN A 433 26.34 -14.92 -3.90
CA GLN A 433 25.97 -15.36 -5.25
C GLN A 433 26.77 -14.49 -6.24
N ASN A 434 27.32 -15.10 -7.28
CA ASN A 434 28.15 -14.43 -8.28
C ASN A 434 27.34 -13.33 -9.00
N PHE A 435 27.53 -12.08 -8.60
CA PHE A 435 26.94 -10.93 -9.28
C PHE A 435 27.70 -10.66 -10.59
N GLU A 436 27.12 -11.08 -11.71
CA GLU A 436 27.55 -10.61 -13.04
C GLU A 436 27.09 -9.16 -13.24
N ILE A 437 28.03 -8.28 -13.58
CA ILE A 437 27.80 -6.87 -13.89
C ILE A 437 26.73 -6.76 -14.99
N VAL A 438 25.66 -5.98 -14.76
CA VAL A 438 24.62 -5.76 -15.79
C VAL A 438 25.20 -5.06 -17.01
N PRO A 439 25.03 -5.63 -18.22
CA PRO A 439 25.34 -4.92 -19.44
C PRO A 439 24.36 -3.74 -19.61
N GLY A 440 24.78 -2.50 -19.29
CA GLY A 440 23.94 -1.33 -19.52
C GLY A 440 24.25 -0.02 -18.78
N THR A 441 25.12 0.00 -17.76
CA THR A 441 25.57 1.24 -17.11
C THR A 441 26.78 1.84 -17.86
N PRO A 442 26.80 3.15 -18.19
CA PRO A 442 27.51 3.62 -19.38
C PRO A 442 29.00 3.92 -19.16
N SER A 443 29.84 3.62 -20.16
CA SER A 443 30.98 4.49 -20.50
C SER A 443 31.10 4.72 -22.01
N SER A 444 30.31 4.03 -22.83
CA SER A 444 30.30 4.18 -24.29
C SER A 444 28.87 4.10 -24.83
N TYR A 445 28.21 5.25 -24.76
CA TYR A 445 27.22 5.68 -25.74
C TYR A 445 27.90 5.99 -27.09
N LEU A 446 28.83 5.15 -27.56
CA LEU A 446 29.49 5.30 -28.87
C LEU A 446 29.76 3.93 -29.52
N SER A 447 29.05 3.72 -30.63
CA SER A 447 29.21 2.76 -31.74
C SER A 447 28.25 1.55 -31.81
N PRO A 448 27.47 1.41 -32.90
CA PRO A 448 26.53 0.32 -33.14
C PRO A 448 27.22 -0.85 -33.85
N ARG A 449 27.46 -1.96 -33.14
CA ARG A 449 27.69 -3.26 -33.77
C ARG A 449 27.27 -4.38 -32.84
N TYR A 450 25.99 -4.71 -32.79
CA TYR A 450 25.52 -6.08 -32.44
C TYR A 450 24.10 -6.27 -33.00
N PHE A 451 24.01 -6.31 -34.33
CA PHE A 451 22.99 -7.07 -35.05
C PHE A 451 23.74 -7.88 -36.12
N SER A 452 24.12 -9.11 -35.76
CA SER A 452 24.35 -10.19 -36.72
C SER A 452 24.21 -11.52 -35.98
N SER A 453 23.25 -12.32 -36.45
CA SER A 453 23.12 -13.78 -36.32
C SER A 453 23.08 -14.38 -34.91
N SER A 454 21.88 -14.73 -34.43
CA SER A 454 21.39 -16.12 -34.41
C SER A 454 19.87 -16.13 -34.28
#